data_AF-A0A2U2ZDV6-F1
#
_entry.id   AF-A0A2U2ZDV6-F1
#
_cell.length_a   1.000
_cell.length_b   1.000
_cell.length_c   1.000
_cell.angle_alpha   90.00
_cell.angle_beta   90.00
_cell.angle_gamma   90.00
#
_symmetry.space_group_name_H-M   'P 1'
#
loop_
_entity.id
_entity.type
_entity.pdbx_description
1 polymer ?
#
loop_
_entity_poly.entity_id
_entity_poly.type
_entity_poly.pdbx_seq_one_letter_code
_entity_poly.pdbx_strand_id
1 'polypeptide(L)'
;MSAVFDDPNLVAHAGLVPVMRLAERCGLSDLVTQKVKLTGTTNGAGAAADSKVSSIVAGMAAGADSIDDLRVLRHGAMPTLFGEIRAPSSLGILLRA
;
A
#
# COMPACT_ATOMS: atom_id res chain seq x y z
N MET A 1 24.34 10.11 10.06
CA MET A 1 23.68 9.86 11.36
C MET A 1 22.20 9.67 11.05
N SER A 2 21.64 8.48 11.31
CA SER A 2 20.25 8.12 10.98
C SER A 2 19.49 7.88 12.27
N ALA A 3 18.33 8.50 12.42
CA ALA A 3 17.38 8.14 13.46
C ALA A 3 16.61 6.90 12.97
N VAL A 4 16.54 5.87 13.80
CA VAL A 4 15.79 4.64 13.52
C VAL A 4 14.70 4.49 14.56
N PHE A 5 13.51 4.11 14.11
CA PHE A 5 12.41 3.74 14.98
C PHE A 5 12.60 2.26 15.36
N ASP A 6 13.05 2.00 16.58
CA ASP A 6 13.38 0.68 17.12
C ASP A 6 12.35 0.15 18.14
N ASP A 7 11.42 0.99 18.60
CA ASP A 7 10.31 0.55 19.46
C ASP A 7 9.32 -0.34 18.68
N PRO A 8 9.12 -1.60 19.10
CA PRO A 8 8.25 -2.55 18.40
C PRO A 8 6.76 -2.20 18.45
N ASN A 9 6.34 -1.25 19.29
CA ASN A 9 4.96 -0.81 19.44
C ASN A 9 4.69 0.52 18.72
N LEU A 10 5.73 1.18 18.20
CA LEU A 10 5.54 2.50 17.62
C LEU A 10 4.92 2.43 16.23
N VAL A 11 3.87 3.22 16.04
CA VAL A 11 3.12 3.36 14.79
C VAL A 11 3.16 4.81 14.32
N ALA A 12 4.02 5.11 13.36
CA ALA A 12 4.21 6.47 12.84
C ALA A 12 2.93 7.08 12.22
N HIS A 13 2.09 6.24 11.60
CA HIS A 13 0.86 6.67 10.91
C HIS A 13 -0.38 5.96 11.46
N ALA A 14 -0.60 5.98 12.78
CA ALA A 14 -1.74 5.29 13.39
C ALA A 14 -3.11 5.76 12.84
N GLY A 15 -3.20 7.03 12.41
CA GLY A 15 -4.37 7.58 11.72
C GLY A 15 -4.70 6.93 10.38
N LEU A 16 -3.78 6.14 9.81
CA LEU A 16 -4.02 5.39 8.58
C LEU A 16 -5.02 4.23 8.81
N VAL A 17 -5.12 3.70 10.02
CA VAL A 17 -6.06 2.61 10.36
C VAL A 17 -7.51 3.02 10.07
N PRO A 18 -8.06 4.11 10.64
CA PRO A 18 -9.42 4.52 10.31
C PRO A 18 -9.61 4.91 8.84
N VAL A 19 -8.59 5.46 8.17
CA VAL A 19 -8.65 5.79 6.74
C VAL A 19 -8.80 4.53 5.88
N MET A 20 -7.98 3.51 6.12
CA MET A 20 -8.06 2.26 5.35
C MET A 20 -9.32 1.46 5.69
N ARG A 21 -9.83 1.55 6.91
CA ARG A 21 -11.16 0.99 7.27
C ARG A 21 -12.29 1.69 6.53
N LEU A 22 -12.20 3.00 6.30
CA LEU A 22 -13.17 3.72 5.48
C LEU A 22 -13.07 3.27 4.02
N ALA A 23 -11.86 3.15 3.47
CA ALA A 23 -11.66 2.67 2.10
C ALA A 23 -12.22 1.26 1.88
N GLU A 24 -12.03 0.36 2.87
CA GLU A 24 -12.61 -0.98 2.89
C GLU A 24 -14.15 -0.92 2.86
N ARG A 25 -14.77 -0.10 3.73
CA ARG A 25 -16.24 0.09 3.78
C ARG A 25 -16.81 0.70 2.50
N CYS A 26 -16.05 1.54 1.82
CA CYS A 26 -16.42 2.10 0.53
C CYS A 26 -16.23 1.11 -0.63
N GLY A 27 -15.74 -0.12 -0.37
CA GLY A 27 -15.55 -1.15 -1.38
C GLY A 27 -14.39 -0.88 -2.33
N LEU A 28 -13.32 -0.21 -1.87
CA LEU A 28 -12.17 0.12 -2.73
C LEU A 28 -11.59 -1.13 -3.41
N SER A 29 -11.39 -2.21 -2.65
CA SER A 29 -10.83 -3.47 -3.17
C SER A 29 -11.73 -4.08 -4.26
N ASP A 30 -13.04 -4.12 -4.02
CA ASP A 30 -14.02 -4.63 -4.98
C ASP A 30 -14.04 -3.78 -6.24
N LEU A 31 -14.02 -2.45 -6.10
CA LEU A 31 -14.03 -1.52 -7.22
C LEU A 31 -12.77 -1.68 -8.08
N VAL A 32 -11.60 -1.84 -7.47
CA VAL A 32 -10.34 -2.09 -8.18
C VAL A 32 -10.41 -3.43 -8.91
N THR A 33 -10.86 -4.49 -8.23
CA THR A 33 -11.04 -5.82 -8.83
C THR A 33 -11.95 -5.77 -10.05
N GLN A 34 -13.03 -4.97 -10.00
CA GLN A 34 -13.97 -4.83 -11.10
C GLN A 34 -13.45 -3.97 -12.25
N LYS A 35 -12.76 -2.86 -11.96
CA LYS A 35 -12.46 -1.81 -12.95
C LYS A 35 -11.04 -1.83 -13.48
N VAL A 36 -10.06 -2.26 -12.70
CA VAL A 36 -8.64 -2.27 -13.12
C VAL A 36 -8.35 -3.59 -13.82
N LYS A 37 -8.51 -3.58 -15.15
CA LYS A 37 -8.22 -4.72 -16.03
C LYS A 37 -7.01 -4.41 -16.89
N LEU A 38 -5.85 -4.92 -16.50
CA LEU A 38 -4.61 -4.79 -17.25
C LEU A 38 -4.48 -5.95 -18.23
N THR A 39 -5.12 -5.81 -19.39
CA THR A 39 -5.06 -6.79 -20.47
C THR A 39 -3.75 -6.67 -21.24
N GLY A 40 -3.06 -7.79 -21.50
CA GLY A 40 -1.82 -7.81 -22.29
C GLY A 40 -0.52 -7.70 -21.48
N THR A 41 -0.59 -7.60 -20.16
CA THR A 41 0.61 -7.56 -19.31
C THR A 41 1.12 -8.97 -19.00
N THR A 42 2.40 -9.26 -19.29
CA THR A 42 3.03 -10.56 -18.99
C THR A 42 3.89 -10.54 -17.72
N ASN A 43 4.12 -9.36 -17.15
CA ASN A 43 4.98 -9.13 -15.99
C ASN A 43 4.26 -9.30 -14.63
N GLY A 44 3.02 -9.77 -14.62
CA GLY A 44 2.22 -9.91 -13.39
C GLY A 44 1.67 -8.58 -12.83
N ALA A 45 1.61 -7.52 -13.64
CA ALA A 45 1.04 -6.24 -13.22
C ALA A 45 -0.41 -6.36 -12.74
N GLY A 46 -1.26 -7.05 -13.50
CA GLY A 46 -2.66 -7.28 -13.12
C GLY A 46 -2.88 -8.20 -11.91
N ALA A 47 -1.86 -8.91 -11.44
CA ALA A 47 -1.99 -9.77 -10.27
C ALA A 47 -2.17 -8.94 -9.00
N ALA A 48 -3.14 -9.31 -8.16
CA ALA A 48 -3.43 -8.68 -6.86
C ALA A 48 -3.56 -7.14 -6.96
N ALA A 49 -4.18 -6.65 -8.04
CA ALA A 49 -4.31 -5.22 -8.35
C ALA A 49 -5.01 -4.45 -7.21
N ASP A 50 -5.99 -5.07 -6.56
CA ASP A 50 -6.69 -4.60 -5.37
C ASP A 50 -5.73 -4.28 -4.21
N SER A 51 -4.90 -5.24 -3.80
CA SER A 51 -3.95 -5.06 -2.70
C SER A 51 -2.82 -4.08 -3.05
N LYS A 52 -2.41 -4.04 -4.33
CA LYS A 52 -1.40 -3.11 -4.83
C LYS A 52 -1.93 -1.67 -4.85
N VAL A 53 -3.15 -1.44 -5.36
CA VAL A 53 -3.79 -0.12 -5.34
C VAL A 53 -4.07 0.32 -3.91
N SER A 54 -4.57 -0.56 -3.06
CA SER A 54 -4.81 -0.26 -1.64
C SER A 54 -3.52 0.14 -0.92
N SER A 55 -2.38 -0.51 -1.25
CA SER A 55 -1.06 -0.11 -0.72
C SER A 55 -0.64 1.28 -1.22
N ILE A 56 -0.89 1.63 -2.49
CA ILE A 56 -0.58 2.96 -3.03
C ILE A 56 -1.42 4.03 -2.33
N VAL A 57 -2.73 3.82 -2.21
CA VAL A 57 -3.65 4.73 -1.50
C VAL A 57 -3.22 4.92 -0.05
N ALA A 58 -2.86 3.84 0.64
CA ALA A 58 -2.36 3.89 2.00
C ALA A 58 -1.07 4.73 2.10
N GLY A 59 -0.14 4.56 1.16
CA GLY A 59 1.10 5.32 1.10
C GLY A 59 0.83 6.81 0.85
N MET A 60 -0.03 7.15 -0.11
CA MET A 60 -0.40 8.54 -0.41
C MET A 60 -1.06 9.22 0.80
N ALA A 61 -1.93 8.51 1.53
CA ALA A 61 -2.54 9.01 2.75
C ALA A 61 -1.52 9.19 3.90
N ALA A 62 -0.42 8.44 3.89
CA ALA A 62 0.72 8.62 4.79
C ALA A 62 1.70 9.71 4.33
N GLY A 63 1.46 10.34 3.17
CA GLY A 63 2.29 11.42 2.61
C GLY A 63 3.32 10.97 1.57
N ALA A 64 3.28 9.72 1.10
CA ALA A 64 4.16 9.27 0.02
C ALA A 64 3.76 9.92 -1.31
N ASP A 65 4.71 10.60 -1.95
CA ASP A 65 4.57 11.18 -3.29
C ASP A 65 5.47 10.48 -4.33
N SER A 66 6.38 9.62 -3.88
CA SER A 66 7.22 8.76 -4.72
C SER A 66 7.08 7.27 -4.41
N ILE A 67 7.56 6.42 -5.32
CA ILE A 67 7.59 4.97 -5.12
C ILE A 67 8.48 4.57 -3.94
N ASP A 68 9.56 5.31 -3.69
CA ASP A 68 10.50 5.02 -2.62
C ASP A 68 9.89 5.32 -1.24
N ASP A 69 9.03 6.34 -1.17
CA ASP A 69 8.32 6.72 0.06
C ASP A 69 7.28 5.69 0.49
N LEU A 70 6.82 4.80 -0.41
CA LEU A 70 5.90 3.71 -0.05
C LEU A 70 6.51 2.71 0.95
N ARG A 71 7.83 2.78 1.18
CA ARG A 71 8.46 2.05 2.29
C ARG A 71 7.90 2.49 3.65
N VAL A 72 7.32 3.68 3.78
CA VAL A 72 6.69 4.17 5.01
C VAL A 72 5.70 3.17 5.62
N LEU A 73 4.97 2.44 4.76
CA LEU A 73 4.01 1.41 5.19
C LEU A 73 4.68 0.20 5.85
N ARG A 74 5.99 0.04 5.71
CA ARG A 74 6.77 -1.09 6.23
C ARG A 74 7.66 -0.72 7.41
N HIS A 75 7.55 0.49 7.94
CA HIS A 75 8.32 0.95 9.11
C HIS A 75 7.61 0.63 10.43
N GLY A 76 8.39 0.39 11.49
CA GLY A 76 7.89 0.15 12.83
C GLY A 76 6.85 -0.97 12.89
N ALA A 77 5.81 -0.77 13.70
CA ALA A 77 4.75 -1.75 13.89
C ALA A 77 3.71 -1.81 12.73
N MET A 78 3.90 -1.10 11.61
CA MET A 78 2.89 -1.06 10.53
C MET A 78 2.50 -2.42 9.94
N PRO A 79 3.43 -3.39 9.76
CA PRO A 79 3.07 -4.73 9.30
C PRO A 79 2.16 -5.51 10.26
N THR A 80 2.10 -5.14 11.54
CA THR A 80 1.17 -5.76 12.51
C THR A 80 -0.27 -5.27 12.34
N LEU A 81 -0.44 -4.06 11.80
CA LEU A 81 -1.76 -3.43 11.58
C LEU A 81 -2.31 -3.70 10.18
N PHE A 82 -1.44 -3.92 9.20
CA PHE A 82 -1.82 -4.12 7.80
C PHE A 82 -1.13 -5.37 7.22
N GLY A 83 -1.91 -6.43 6.97
CA GLY A 83 -1.41 -7.71 6.47
C GLY A 83 -1.08 -7.77 4.98
N GLU A 84 -1.57 -6.82 4.18
CA GLU A 84 -1.50 -6.90 2.70
C GLU A 84 -0.56 -5.88 2.04
N ILE A 85 0.34 -5.25 2.82
CA ILE A 85 1.25 -4.22 2.28
C ILE A 85 2.22 -4.82 1.27
N ARG A 86 2.10 -4.41 0.00
CA ARG A 86 2.99 -4.84 -1.07
C ARG A 86 4.32 -4.10 -1.04
N ALA A 87 5.36 -4.76 -1.53
CA ALA A 87 6.68 -4.15 -1.66
C ALA A 87 6.66 -3.08 -2.76
N PRO A 88 7.43 -1.98 -2.64
CA PRO A 88 7.53 -0.95 -3.68
C PRO A 88 7.82 -1.51 -5.07
N SER A 89 8.65 -2.57 -5.18
CA SER A 89 8.92 -3.25 -6.45
C SER A 89 7.68 -3.86 -7.09
N SER A 90 6.80 -4.50 -6.29
CA SER A 90 5.54 -5.08 -6.75
C SER A 90 4.55 -4.01 -7.20
N LEU A 91 4.53 -2.87 -6.51
CA LEU A 91 3.73 -1.70 -6.87
C LEU A 91 4.23 -1.06 -8.16
N GLY A 92 5.55 -0.97 -8.34
CA GLY A 92 6.16 -0.48 -9.56
C GLY A 92 5.85 -1.35 -10.79
N ILE A 93 5.65 -2.67 -10.63
CA ILE A 93 5.20 -3.53 -11.74
C ILE A 93 3.78 -3.14 -12.18
N LEU A 94 2.88 -2.84 -11.24
CA LEU A 94 1.53 -2.36 -11.56
C LEU A 94 1.57 -0.98 -12.24
N LEU A 95 2.39 -0.06 -11.75
CA LEU A 95 2.45 1.32 -12.25
C LEU A 95 3.09 1.44 -13.64
N ARG A 96 3.84 0.43 -14.09
CA ARG A 96 4.48 0.39 -15.43
C ARG A 96 3.66 -0.40 -16.47
N ALA A 97 2.45 -0.79 -16.12
CA ALA A 97 1.58 -1.65 -16.91
C ALA A 97 0.86 -0.93 -18.05
#